data_AF-A0A935HJ86-F1
#
_entry.id   AF-A0A935HJ86-F1
#
_cell.length_a   1.000
_cell.length_b   1.000
_cell.length_c   1.000
_cell.angle_alpha   90.00
_cell.angle_beta   90.00
_cell.angle_gamma   90.00
#
_symmetry.space_group_name_H-M   'P 1'
#
loop_
_entity.id
_entity.type
_entity.pdbx_description
1 polymer ?
#
loop_
_entity_poly.entity_id
_entity_poly.type
_entity_poly.pdbx_seq_one_letter_code
_entity_poly.pdbx_strand_id
1 'polypeptide(L)'
;MLLIKPFERNPGGAINPAESPARFPFVRPGYEILIVEDHQANQYFNHPLALIIGKIIANGSNLKVDGEYLPASISVSASQDLLGLHSELDSFLAGLEQSCSQIVQKIYKKSQQNDLSELAQFLCDRIMLYLGQSLTNFRWGVLYESPAKMISEIVGLARVLKNTIDLRIGSGKDELMNYLCEWCELNQGELESLLSNMAALRYNHNDINQNINTIIEFAKVIGKLFNTLSNLEFIGKRKESGLFVKEEPIASQTDSNAPKPKRRFFG
;
A
#
# COMPACT_ATOMS: atom_id res chain seq x y z
N MET A 1 8.42 19.57 14.02
CA MET A 1 8.04 20.31 12.78
C MET A 1 9.11 21.34 12.47
N LEU A 2 9.43 21.55 11.20
CA LEU A 2 10.34 22.59 10.72
C LEU A 2 9.52 23.73 10.11
N LEU A 3 9.69 24.95 10.62
CA LEU A 3 9.08 26.16 10.10
C LEU A 3 10.16 27.03 9.43
N ILE A 4 9.91 27.44 8.19
CA ILE A 4 10.78 28.33 7.43
C ILE A 4 10.22 29.75 7.53
N LYS A 5 11.07 30.71 7.93
CA LYS A 5 10.75 32.14 8.03
C LYS A 5 11.50 32.91 6.93
N PRO A 6 10.97 32.96 5.69
CA PRO A 6 11.69 33.51 4.54
C PRO A 6 11.96 35.01 4.64
N PHE A 7 11.15 35.73 5.42
CA PHE A 7 11.29 37.18 5.61
C PHE A 7 12.21 37.56 6.78
N GLU A 8 12.63 36.58 7.59
CA GLU A 8 13.64 36.78 8.62
C GLU A 8 15.03 36.78 7.97
N ARG A 9 15.71 37.93 8.01
CA ARG A 9 16.98 38.14 7.31
C ARG A 9 18.15 37.88 8.24
N ASN A 10 18.64 36.65 8.26
CA ASN A 10 19.80 36.28 9.05
C ASN A 10 21.08 36.47 8.24
N PRO A 11 22.01 37.36 8.66
CA PRO A 11 23.25 37.59 7.92
C PRO A 11 24.12 36.33 7.90
N GLY A 12 24.80 36.07 6.78
CA GLY A 12 25.62 34.87 6.60
C GLY A 12 26.74 35.01 5.58
N GLY A 13 27.67 34.05 5.61
CA GLY A 13 28.89 34.05 4.79
C GLY A 13 30.10 34.56 5.56
N ALA A 14 31.29 34.47 4.95
CA ALA A 14 32.50 35.05 5.52
C ALA A 14 32.53 36.56 5.24
N ILE A 15 32.85 37.35 6.27
CA ILE A 15 33.01 38.80 6.15
C ILE A 15 34.26 39.08 5.31
N ASN A 16 34.15 39.96 4.32
CA ASN A 16 35.29 40.41 3.55
C ASN A 16 36.03 41.53 4.30
N PRO A 17 37.29 41.31 4.75
CA PRO A 17 38.03 42.33 5.49
C PRO A 17 38.41 43.56 4.66
N ALA A 18 38.34 43.50 3.33
CA ALA A 18 38.57 44.65 2.45
C ALA A 18 37.35 45.58 2.33
N GLU A 19 36.19 45.16 2.84
CA GLU A 19 34.96 45.94 2.79
C GLU A 19 34.83 46.82 4.03
N SER A 20 34.53 48.12 3.85
CA SER A 20 34.41 49.08 4.94
C SER A 20 33.11 49.89 4.79
N PRO A 21 32.11 49.73 5.68
CA PRO A 21 32.13 48.88 6.87
C PRO A 21 32.00 47.39 6.52
N ALA A 22 32.63 46.54 7.34
CA ALA A 22 32.56 45.10 7.22
C ALA A 22 31.10 44.61 7.32
N ARG A 23 30.63 43.87 6.32
CA ARG A 23 29.28 43.27 6.30
C ARG A 23 29.31 41.81 5.90
N PHE A 24 28.23 41.11 6.23
CA PHE A 24 27.98 39.77 5.72
C PHE A 24 27.49 39.85 4.26
N PRO A 25 28.08 39.08 3.33
CA PRO A 25 27.76 39.18 1.91
C PRO A 25 26.40 38.57 1.54
N PHE A 26 25.88 37.65 2.36
CA PHE A 26 24.65 36.92 2.07
C PHE A 26 23.64 37.03 3.21
N VAL A 27 22.39 36.72 2.88
CA VAL A 27 21.29 36.60 3.83
C VAL A 27 20.68 35.21 3.69
N ARG A 28 20.37 34.58 4.81
CA ARG A 28 19.67 33.31 4.91
C ARG A 28 18.32 33.52 5.60
N PRO A 29 17.30 32.71 5.26
CA PRO A 29 16.04 32.74 5.98
C PRO A 29 16.20 32.22 7.42
N GLY A 30 15.26 32.57 8.28
CA GLY A 30 15.14 31.96 9.61
C GLY A 30 14.57 30.54 9.52
N TYR A 31 15.01 29.67 10.42
CA TYR A 31 14.48 28.33 10.58
C TYR A 31 14.15 28.10 12.05
N GLU A 32 13.00 27.49 12.31
CA GLU A 32 12.55 27.19 13.67
C GLU A 32 12.06 25.73 13.74
N ILE A 33 12.41 25.03 14.82
CA ILE A 33 11.91 23.69 15.09
C ILE A 33 10.85 23.80 16.19
N LEU A 34 9.62 23.41 15.85
CA LEU A 34 8.48 23.42 16.76
C LEU A 34 8.07 22.00 17.12
N ILE A 35 7.79 21.77 18.40
CA ILE A 35 7.11 20.58 18.89
C ILE A 35 5.66 20.99 19.16
N VAL A 36 4.73 20.29 18.52
CA VAL A 36 3.30 20.62 18.54
C VAL A 36 2.54 19.35 18.90
N GLU A 37 1.54 19.48 19.76
CA GLU A 37 0.63 18.38 20.09
C GLU A 37 -0.28 18.05 18.89
N ASP A 38 -0.69 16.78 18.77
CA ASP A 38 -1.39 16.29 17.57
C ASP A 38 -2.69 17.06 17.27
N HIS A 39 -3.47 17.43 18.29
CA HIS A 39 -4.70 18.23 18.11
C HIS A 39 -4.44 19.65 17.60
N GLN A 40 -3.27 20.22 17.86
CA GLN A 40 -2.87 21.55 17.37
C GLN A 40 -2.15 21.48 16.02
N ALA A 41 -1.66 20.29 15.64
CA ALA A 41 -0.87 20.09 14.43
C ALA A 41 -1.66 20.41 13.14
N ASN A 42 -2.98 20.23 13.16
CA ASN A 42 -3.89 20.59 12.05
C ASN A 42 -3.75 22.04 11.57
N GLN A 43 -3.45 22.99 12.47
CA GLN A 43 -3.27 24.40 12.10
C GLN A 43 -2.03 24.61 11.22
N TYR A 44 -1.04 23.73 11.36
CA TYR A 44 0.23 23.80 10.65
C TYR A 44 0.28 22.89 9.42
N PHE A 45 -0.62 21.90 9.31
CA PHE A 45 -0.67 20.98 8.16
C PHE A 45 -0.88 21.70 6.83
N ASN A 46 -1.59 22.82 6.84
CA ASN A 46 -1.84 23.65 5.66
C ASN A 46 -0.88 24.85 5.58
N HIS A 47 0.08 24.97 6.49
CA HIS A 47 1.00 26.09 6.49
C HIS A 47 2.08 25.85 5.42
N PRO A 48 2.19 26.69 4.38
CA PRO A 48 3.01 26.41 3.19
C PRO A 48 4.52 26.40 3.47
N LEU A 49 4.94 26.93 4.63
CA LEU A 49 6.34 26.99 5.05
C LEU A 49 6.64 26.06 6.24
N ALA A 50 5.68 25.20 6.60
CA ALA A 50 5.86 24.20 7.65
C ALA A 50 6.02 22.81 7.04
N LEU A 51 6.95 22.03 7.58
CA LEU A 51 7.17 20.64 7.21
C LEU A 51 7.21 19.76 8.46
N ILE A 52 6.42 18.71 8.47
CA ILE A 52 6.52 17.69 9.53
C ILE A 52 7.71 16.80 9.19
N ILE A 53 8.67 16.76 10.10
CA ILE A 53 9.94 16.04 9.93
C ILE A 53 10.08 14.84 10.88
N GLY A 54 9.08 14.61 11.74
CA GLY A 54 9.11 13.54 12.73
C GLY A 54 7.90 13.57 13.65
N LYS A 55 7.62 12.40 14.25
CA LYS A 55 6.56 12.18 15.23
C LYS A 55 7.17 11.63 16.52
N ILE A 56 6.60 12.03 17.67
CA ILE A 56 7.04 11.59 18.99
C ILE A 56 5.85 10.92 19.66
N ILE A 57 6.05 9.72 20.18
CA ILE A 57 5.06 8.95 20.93
C ILE A 57 5.36 9.12 22.41
N ALA A 58 4.36 9.54 23.17
CA ALA A 58 4.43 9.65 24.62
C ALA A 58 3.76 8.42 25.25
N ASN A 59 4.56 7.59 25.92
CA ASN A 59 4.09 6.45 26.71
C ASN A 59 4.30 6.75 28.19
N GLY A 60 3.32 7.40 28.82
CA GLY A 60 3.44 7.89 30.20
C GLY A 60 4.52 8.96 30.33
N SER A 61 5.56 8.70 31.12
CA SER A 61 6.71 9.60 31.31
C SER A 61 7.78 9.48 30.22
N ASN A 62 7.70 8.48 29.34
CA ASN A 62 8.73 8.24 28.33
C ASN A 62 8.30 8.81 26.97
N LEU A 63 9.11 9.73 26.44
CA LEU A 63 9.00 10.23 25.07
C LEU A 63 9.94 9.44 24.17
N LYS A 64 9.41 8.90 23.08
CA LYS A 64 10.19 8.17 22.08
C LYS A 64 9.88 8.70 20.68
N VAL A 65 10.91 8.87 19.86
CA VAL A 65 10.71 9.18 18.43
C VAL A 65 10.07 7.98 17.74
N ASP A 66 9.02 8.24 16.98
CA ASP A 66 8.37 7.24 16.14
C ASP A 66 9.29 6.91 14.96
N GLY A 67 9.86 5.71 14.96
CA GLY A 67 10.73 5.23 13.89
C GLY A 67 9.97 4.74 12.66
N GLU A 68 8.64 4.60 12.74
CA GLU A 68 7.81 4.16 11.62
C GLU A 68 7.19 5.33 10.86
N TYR A 69 7.27 6.55 11.40
CA TYR A 69 6.75 7.74 10.78
C TYR A 69 7.44 8.00 9.42
N LEU A 70 6.62 8.13 8.37
CA LEU A 70 7.07 8.48 7.04
C LEU A 70 6.72 9.93 6.73
N PRO A 71 7.72 10.81 6.57
CA PRO A 71 7.47 12.21 6.26
C PRO A 71 6.91 12.37 4.85
N ALA A 72 6.27 13.53 4.63
CA ALA A 72 5.90 14.00 3.31
C ALA A 72 7.11 13.90 2.35
N SER A 73 6.94 13.14 1.27
CA SER A 73 8.01 12.79 0.34
C SER A 73 7.60 13.15 -1.06
N ILE A 74 8.45 13.90 -1.77
CA ILE A 74 8.15 14.34 -3.14
C ILE A 74 8.19 13.19 -4.15
N SER A 75 9.05 12.20 -3.91
CA SER A 75 9.18 11.00 -4.71
C SER A 75 9.21 9.74 -3.86
N VAL A 76 8.77 8.61 -4.42
CA VAL A 76 8.91 7.28 -3.79
C VAL A 76 10.37 6.92 -3.56
N SER A 77 11.26 7.29 -4.48
CA SER A 77 12.71 7.08 -4.37
C SER A 77 13.40 7.84 -3.24
N ALA A 78 12.74 8.83 -2.62
CA ALA A 78 13.32 9.63 -1.54
C ALA A 78 13.48 8.86 -0.22
N SER A 79 12.76 7.75 -0.02
CA SER A 79 12.81 6.96 1.21
C SER A 79 13.02 5.47 0.91
N GLN A 80 13.89 4.82 1.69
CA GLN A 80 14.13 3.38 1.57
C GLN A 80 12.91 2.54 1.92
N ASP A 81 12.10 3.00 2.87
CA ASP A 81 10.84 2.33 3.23
C ASP A 81 9.83 2.40 2.08
N LEU A 82 9.75 3.54 1.39
CA LEU A 82 8.87 3.70 0.23
C LEU A 82 9.34 2.86 -0.97
N LEU A 83 10.65 2.73 -1.16
CA LEU A 83 11.22 1.81 -2.15
C LEU A 83 10.91 0.34 -1.82
N GLY A 84 10.97 -0.03 -0.53
CA GLY A 84 10.55 -1.36 -0.06
C GLY A 84 9.08 -1.63 -0.38
N LEU A 85 8.20 -0.70 -0.01
CA LEU A 85 6.76 -0.81 -0.31
C LEU A 85 6.50 -0.90 -1.82
N HIS A 86 7.17 -0.09 -2.63
CA HIS A 86 7.07 -0.14 -4.09
C HIS A 86 7.43 -1.52 -4.64
N SER A 87 8.55 -2.10 -4.21
CA SER A 87 9.01 -3.42 -4.66
C SER A 87 8.03 -4.54 -4.26
N GLU A 88 7.46 -4.47 -3.06
CA GLU A 88 6.51 -5.46 -2.57
C GLU A 88 5.17 -5.36 -3.33
N LEU A 89 4.71 -4.14 -3.62
CA LEU A 89 3.52 -3.90 -4.44
C LEU A 89 3.72 -4.30 -5.91
N ASP A 90 4.89 -4.05 -6.50
CA ASP A 90 5.21 -4.51 -7.87
C ASP A 90 5.14 -6.05 -7.96
N SER A 91 5.71 -6.74 -6.97
CA SER A 91 5.65 -8.20 -6.88
C SER A 91 4.21 -8.71 -6.75
N PHE A 92 3.39 -8.03 -5.94
CA PHE A 92 1.96 -8.32 -5.82
C PHE A 92 1.22 -8.13 -7.17
N LEU A 93 1.39 -6.99 -7.84
CA LEU A 93 0.70 -6.71 -9.11
C LEU A 93 1.12 -7.70 -10.20
N ALA A 94 2.41 -8.05 -10.28
CA ALA A 94 2.92 -9.04 -11.21
C ALA A 94 2.38 -10.46 -10.92
N GLY A 95 2.35 -10.85 -9.64
CA GLY A 95 1.78 -12.13 -9.21
C GLY A 95 0.28 -12.22 -9.51
N LEU A 96 -0.45 -11.10 -9.37
CA LEU A 96 -1.86 -11.02 -9.72
C LEU A 96 -2.08 -11.16 -11.24
N GLU A 97 -1.29 -10.47 -12.07
CA GLU A 97 -1.34 -10.60 -13.53
C GLU A 97 -1.13 -12.06 -13.97
N GLN A 98 -0.10 -12.71 -13.43
CA GLN A 98 0.20 -14.11 -13.72
C GLN A 98 -0.93 -15.04 -13.27
N SER A 99 -1.48 -14.82 -12.08
CA SER A 99 -2.58 -15.64 -11.54
C SER A 99 -3.85 -15.50 -12.38
N CYS A 100 -4.24 -14.28 -12.77
CA CYS A 100 -5.37 -14.03 -13.65
C CYS A 100 -5.20 -14.75 -15.00
N SER A 101 -4.02 -14.66 -15.62
CA SER A 101 -3.74 -15.36 -16.88
C SER A 101 -3.90 -16.88 -16.75
N GLN A 102 -3.38 -17.47 -15.67
CA GLN A 102 -3.50 -18.91 -15.42
C GLN A 102 -4.95 -19.35 -15.19
N ILE A 103 -5.73 -18.58 -14.44
CA ILE A 103 -7.16 -18.85 -14.21
C ILE A 103 -7.91 -18.89 -15.54
N VAL A 104 -7.77 -17.83 -16.35
CA VAL A 104 -8.44 -17.74 -17.66
C VAL A 104 -8.00 -18.86 -18.60
N GLN A 105 -6.69 -19.16 -18.66
CA GLN A 105 -6.20 -20.30 -19.45
C GLN A 105 -6.79 -21.64 -19.01
N LYS A 106 -7.00 -21.86 -17.70
CA LYS A 106 -7.61 -23.10 -17.18
C LYS A 106 -9.08 -23.23 -17.57
N ILE A 107 -9.82 -22.12 -17.53
CA ILE A 107 -11.24 -22.07 -17.95
C ILE A 107 -11.35 -22.50 -19.41
N TYR A 108 -10.54 -21.91 -20.30
CA TYR A 108 -10.56 -22.24 -21.73
C TYR A 108 -10.04 -23.66 -22.04
N LYS A 109 -8.90 -24.06 -21.48
CA LYS A 109 -8.30 -25.39 -21.74
C LYS A 109 -9.22 -26.54 -21.33
N LYS A 110 -10.02 -26.35 -20.29
CA LYS A 110 -10.94 -27.37 -19.77
C LYS A 110 -12.38 -27.17 -20.25
N SER A 111 -12.63 -26.19 -21.14
CA SER A 111 -13.95 -25.84 -21.66
C SER A 111 -15.01 -25.72 -20.55
N GLN A 112 -14.66 -25.04 -19.45
CA GLN A 112 -15.57 -24.82 -18.33
C GLN A 112 -16.68 -23.85 -18.76
N GLN A 113 -17.93 -24.26 -18.59
CA GLN A 113 -19.13 -23.48 -18.93
C GLN A 113 -20.09 -23.39 -17.73
N ASN A 114 -19.55 -23.26 -16.52
CA ASN A 114 -20.37 -23.04 -15.33
C ASN A 114 -20.45 -21.53 -15.03
N ASP A 115 -21.57 -21.09 -14.47
CA ASP A 115 -21.84 -19.67 -14.20
C ASP A 115 -20.72 -19.02 -13.38
N LEU A 116 -20.18 -19.72 -12.37
CA LEU A 116 -19.07 -19.25 -11.55
C LEU A 116 -17.77 -19.04 -12.35
N SER A 117 -17.47 -19.92 -13.30
CA SER A 117 -16.29 -19.83 -14.17
C SER A 117 -16.42 -18.64 -15.12
N GLU A 118 -17.63 -18.35 -15.62
CA GLU A 118 -17.88 -17.14 -16.42
C GLU A 118 -17.74 -15.86 -15.58
N LEU A 119 -18.24 -15.86 -14.34
CA LEU A 119 -18.09 -14.74 -13.41
C LEU A 119 -16.62 -14.51 -13.01
N ALA A 120 -15.88 -15.58 -12.73
CA ALA A 120 -14.46 -15.54 -12.41
C ALA A 120 -13.62 -15.08 -13.61
N GLN A 121 -13.97 -15.54 -14.82
CA GLN A 121 -13.36 -15.06 -16.06
C GLN A 121 -13.60 -13.57 -16.24
N PHE A 122 -14.86 -13.12 -16.13
CA PHE A 122 -15.22 -11.71 -16.25
C PHE A 122 -14.43 -10.84 -15.27
N LEU A 123 -14.23 -11.31 -14.04
CA LEU A 123 -13.41 -10.63 -13.04
C LEU A 123 -11.93 -10.55 -13.46
N CYS A 124 -11.34 -11.68 -13.89
CA CYS A 124 -9.94 -11.73 -14.32
C CYS A 124 -9.68 -10.85 -15.55
N ASP A 125 -10.57 -10.84 -16.54
CA ASP A 125 -10.43 -10.04 -17.75
C ASP A 125 -10.41 -8.54 -17.43
N ARG A 126 -11.26 -8.07 -16.50
CA ARG A 126 -11.26 -6.65 -16.07
C ARG A 126 -10.00 -6.26 -15.32
N ILE A 127 -9.47 -7.16 -14.48
CA ILE A 127 -8.21 -6.95 -13.76
C ILE A 127 -7.05 -6.88 -14.77
N MET A 128 -6.98 -7.82 -15.72
CA MET A 128 -5.91 -7.84 -16.72
C MET A 128 -5.87 -6.58 -17.57
N LEU A 129 -7.04 -6.04 -17.97
CA LEU A 129 -7.10 -4.77 -18.72
C LEU A 129 -6.51 -3.61 -17.91
N TYR A 130 -6.78 -3.55 -16.61
CA TYR A 130 -6.22 -2.53 -15.73
C TYR A 130 -4.70 -2.70 -15.54
N LEU A 131 -4.26 -3.93 -15.24
CA LEU A 131 -2.84 -4.23 -15.02
C LEU A 131 -2.00 -3.96 -16.27
N GLY A 132 -2.50 -4.30 -17.46
CA GLY A 132 -1.79 -4.04 -18.72
C GLY A 132 -1.49 -2.56 -18.96
N GLN A 133 -2.31 -1.65 -18.43
CA GLN A 133 -2.05 -0.21 -18.47
C GLN A 133 -1.15 0.25 -17.30
N SER A 134 -1.38 -0.29 -16.10
CA SER A 134 -0.78 0.19 -14.86
C SER A 134 0.66 -0.29 -14.65
N LEU A 135 0.96 -1.56 -14.96
CA LEU A 135 2.18 -2.25 -14.50
C LEU A 135 3.48 -1.60 -14.99
N THR A 136 3.55 -1.25 -16.28
CA THR A 136 4.73 -0.61 -16.88
C THR A 136 4.97 0.77 -16.27
N ASN A 137 3.90 1.55 -16.10
CA ASN A 137 3.99 2.86 -15.46
C ASN A 137 4.38 2.73 -13.97
N PHE A 138 3.86 1.72 -13.28
CA PHE A 138 4.21 1.43 -11.89
C PHE A 138 5.70 1.12 -11.73
N ARG A 139 6.30 0.37 -12.65
CA ARG A 139 7.73 0.03 -12.60
C ARG A 139 8.65 1.18 -12.96
N TRP A 140 8.31 1.95 -13.99
CA TRP A 140 9.24 2.93 -14.57
C TRP A 140 8.99 4.34 -14.07
N GLY A 141 7.74 4.76 -14.00
CA GLY A 141 7.36 6.14 -13.68
C GLY A 141 7.23 6.38 -12.18
N VAL A 142 6.53 5.50 -11.47
CA VAL A 142 6.10 5.75 -10.08
C VAL A 142 7.26 5.95 -9.11
N LEU A 143 8.45 5.41 -9.36
CA LEU A 143 9.64 5.62 -8.54
C LEU A 143 10.04 7.10 -8.40
N TYR A 144 9.74 7.91 -9.41
CA TYR A 144 10.08 9.33 -9.46
C TYR A 144 8.88 10.23 -9.16
N GLU A 145 7.71 9.64 -8.94
CA GLU A 145 6.46 10.33 -8.64
C GLU A 145 6.16 10.34 -7.14
N SER A 146 5.19 11.17 -6.75
CA SER A 146 4.70 11.23 -5.37
C SER A 146 4.20 9.85 -4.89
N PRO A 147 4.38 9.50 -3.60
CA PRO A 147 3.77 8.29 -3.01
C PRO A 147 2.24 8.26 -3.16
N ALA A 148 1.59 9.42 -3.30
CA ALA A 148 0.17 9.49 -3.65
C ALA A 148 -0.14 8.75 -4.96
N LYS A 149 0.71 8.91 -5.99
CA LYS A 149 0.57 8.27 -7.29
C LYS A 149 0.74 6.76 -7.16
N MET A 150 1.75 6.30 -6.42
CA MET A 150 1.94 4.88 -6.11
C MET A 150 0.70 4.24 -5.47
N ILE A 151 0.19 4.88 -4.41
CA ILE A 151 -0.98 4.39 -3.67
C ILE A 151 -2.23 4.41 -4.56
N SER A 152 -2.36 5.42 -5.44
CA SER A 152 -3.49 5.54 -6.35
C SER A 152 -3.62 4.36 -7.32
N GLU A 153 -2.51 3.73 -7.71
CA GLU A 153 -2.52 2.55 -8.59
C GLU A 153 -3.10 1.32 -7.87
N ILE A 154 -2.86 1.17 -6.56
CA ILE A 154 -3.46 0.07 -5.78
C ILE A 154 -4.92 0.36 -5.46
N VAL A 155 -5.26 1.60 -5.11
CA VAL A 155 -6.64 2.04 -4.91
C VAL A 155 -7.46 1.89 -6.20
N GLY A 156 -6.87 2.17 -7.36
CA GLY A 156 -7.49 1.96 -8.66
C GLY A 156 -7.82 0.49 -8.92
N LEU A 157 -6.90 -0.42 -8.60
CA LEU A 157 -7.15 -1.86 -8.68
C LEU A 157 -8.32 -2.29 -7.78
N ALA A 158 -8.35 -1.81 -6.53
CA ALA A 158 -9.45 -2.09 -5.61
C ALA A 158 -10.81 -1.62 -6.15
N ARG A 159 -10.85 -0.45 -6.80
CA ARG A 159 -12.05 0.05 -7.48
C ARG A 159 -12.46 -0.85 -8.65
N VAL A 160 -11.52 -1.32 -9.46
CA VAL A 160 -11.80 -2.24 -10.57
C VAL A 160 -12.40 -3.54 -10.03
N LEU A 161 -11.79 -4.14 -9.01
CA LEU A 161 -12.30 -5.35 -8.36
C LEU A 161 -13.72 -5.15 -7.83
N LYS A 162 -13.91 -4.14 -6.97
CA LYS A 162 -15.20 -3.83 -6.35
C LYS A 162 -16.28 -3.58 -7.40
N ASN A 163 -16.01 -2.70 -8.35
CA ASN A 163 -17.00 -2.33 -9.37
C ASN A 163 -17.33 -3.53 -10.27
N THR A 164 -16.34 -4.37 -10.61
CA THR A 164 -16.57 -5.56 -11.44
C THR A 164 -17.48 -6.57 -10.75
N ILE A 165 -17.31 -6.76 -9.44
CA ILE A 165 -18.22 -7.58 -8.61
C ILE A 165 -19.61 -6.95 -8.52
N ASP A 166 -19.69 -5.64 -8.29
CA ASP A 166 -20.97 -4.92 -8.17
C ASP A 166 -21.76 -4.88 -9.50
N LEU A 167 -21.09 -4.95 -10.66
CA LEU A 167 -21.76 -5.12 -11.96
C LEU A 167 -22.55 -6.43 -12.08
N ARG A 168 -22.37 -7.37 -11.16
CA ARG A 168 -23.09 -8.65 -11.09
C ARG A 168 -24.18 -8.69 -10.02
N ILE A 169 -24.56 -7.55 -9.43
CA ILE A 169 -25.73 -7.46 -8.55
C ILE A 169 -26.96 -7.97 -9.32
N GLY A 170 -27.72 -8.89 -8.70
CA GLY A 170 -28.88 -9.53 -9.32
C GLY A 170 -28.57 -10.58 -10.40
N SER A 171 -27.30 -10.83 -10.72
CA SER A 171 -26.85 -11.74 -11.78
C SER A 171 -25.63 -12.58 -11.39
N GLY A 172 -25.45 -12.86 -10.09
CA GLY A 172 -24.41 -13.76 -9.59
C GLY A 172 -23.39 -13.16 -8.62
N LYS A 173 -23.54 -11.90 -8.18
CA LYS A 173 -22.66 -11.28 -7.17
C LYS A 173 -22.51 -12.14 -5.92
N ASP A 174 -23.63 -12.56 -5.32
CA ASP A 174 -23.59 -13.33 -4.06
C ASP A 174 -22.91 -14.67 -4.24
N GLU A 175 -23.12 -15.32 -5.37
CA GLU A 175 -22.49 -16.60 -5.67
C GLU A 175 -20.97 -16.44 -5.87
N LEU A 176 -20.56 -15.42 -6.64
CA LEU A 176 -19.15 -15.07 -6.82
C LEU A 176 -18.50 -14.72 -5.48
N MET A 177 -19.13 -13.88 -4.66
CA MET A 177 -18.59 -13.48 -3.36
C MET A 177 -18.45 -14.68 -2.42
N ASN A 178 -19.46 -15.55 -2.33
CA ASN A 178 -19.37 -16.78 -1.56
C ASN A 178 -18.22 -17.67 -2.05
N TYR A 179 -18.10 -17.84 -3.36
CA TYR A 179 -16.99 -18.59 -3.96
C TYR A 179 -15.63 -17.99 -3.61
N LEU A 180 -15.44 -16.67 -3.70
CA LEU A 180 -14.17 -16.03 -3.34
C LEU A 180 -13.87 -16.18 -1.84
N CYS A 181 -14.88 -16.08 -0.97
CA CYS A 181 -14.77 -16.22 0.48
C CYS A 181 -14.30 -17.63 0.90
N GLU A 182 -14.73 -18.68 0.20
CA GLU A 182 -14.26 -20.06 0.44
C GLU A 182 -12.74 -20.19 0.31
N TRP A 183 -12.09 -19.34 -0.50
CA TRP A 183 -10.66 -19.41 -0.81
C TRP A 183 -9.80 -18.34 -0.15
N CYS A 184 -10.38 -17.25 0.37
CA CYS A 184 -9.64 -16.22 1.11
C CYS A 184 -9.75 -16.31 2.64
N GLU A 185 -10.49 -17.28 3.18
CA GLU A 185 -10.72 -17.46 4.63
C GLU A 185 -11.38 -16.25 5.32
N LEU A 186 -12.01 -15.37 4.55
CA LEU A 186 -12.80 -14.24 5.04
C LEU A 186 -14.29 -14.51 4.83
N ASN A 187 -15.13 -13.89 5.64
CA ASN A 187 -16.56 -13.86 5.37
C ASN A 187 -16.92 -12.79 4.31
N GLN A 188 -18.13 -12.87 3.76
CA GLN A 188 -18.59 -11.96 2.70
C GLN A 188 -18.51 -10.48 3.13
N GLY A 189 -18.92 -10.16 4.36
CA GLY A 189 -18.88 -8.79 4.87
C GLY A 189 -17.46 -8.24 5.01
N GLU A 190 -16.51 -9.07 5.46
CA GLU A 190 -15.09 -8.72 5.57
C GLU A 190 -14.48 -8.43 4.21
N LEU A 191 -14.71 -9.29 3.22
CA LEU A 191 -14.19 -9.09 1.88
C LEU A 191 -14.79 -7.83 1.22
N GLU A 192 -16.11 -7.61 1.34
CA GLU A 192 -16.74 -6.38 0.84
C GLU A 192 -16.22 -5.12 1.53
N SER A 193 -16.01 -5.19 2.85
CA SER A 193 -15.45 -4.08 3.63
C SER A 193 -14.02 -3.79 3.21
N LEU A 194 -13.17 -4.81 3.05
CA LEU A 194 -11.80 -4.68 2.58
C LEU A 194 -11.73 -3.95 1.22
N LEU A 195 -12.54 -4.39 0.26
CA LEU A 195 -12.62 -3.77 -1.07
C LEU A 195 -13.13 -2.32 -1.00
N SER A 196 -14.17 -2.08 -0.20
CA SER A 196 -14.81 -0.76 -0.07
C SER A 196 -13.91 0.25 0.65
N ASN A 197 -13.25 -0.15 1.73
CA ASN A 197 -12.31 0.67 2.49
C ASN A 197 -11.12 1.04 1.61
N MET A 198 -10.56 0.09 0.87
CA MET A 198 -9.45 0.35 -0.04
C MET A 198 -9.86 1.28 -1.20
N ALA A 199 -11.06 1.10 -1.77
CA ALA A 199 -11.58 1.96 -2.84
C ALA A 199 -11.87 3.41 -2.37
N ALA A 200 -12.23 3.59 -1.09
CA ALA A 200 -12.54 4.86 -0.46
C ALA A 200 -11.35 5.52 0.27
N LEU A 201 -10.17 4.88 0.24
CA LEU A 201 -8.98 5.30 0.97
C LEU A 201 -8.61 6.76 0.67
N ARG A 202 -8.35 7.53 1.73
CA ARG A 202 -7.96 8.95 1.65
C ARG A 202 -6.48 9.09 1.96
N TYR A 203 -5.73 9.56 0.97
CA TYR A 203 -4.30 9.79 1.12
C TYR A 203 -4.03 11.02 2.00
N ASN A 204 -3.15 10.86 2.99
CA ASN A 204 -2.63 11.93 3.82
C ASN A 204 -1.13 12.08 3.53
N HIS A 205 -0.73 13.19 2.90
CA HIS A 205 0.68 13.41 2.56
C HIS A 205 1.56 13.68 3.78
N ASN A 206 0.97 14.15 4.87
CA ASN A 206 1.67 14.51 6.11
C ASN A 206 1.97 13.29 6.99
N ASP A 207 1.27 12.18 6.78
CA ASP A 207 1.54 10.88 7.42
C ASP A 207 1.25 9.76 6.41
N ILE A 208 2.26 9.44 5.59
CA ILE A 208 2.12 8.43 4.55
C ILE A 208 1.86 7.05 5.15
N ASN A 209 2.43 6.79 6.34
CA ASN A 209 2.37 5.49 7.01
C ASN A 209 0.95 5.15 7.49
N GLN A 210 0.09 6.16 7.72
CA GLN A 210 -1.29 5.99 8.19
C GLN A 210 -2.09 4.92 7.43
N ASN A 211 -1.88 4.81 6.12
CA ASN A 211 -2.66 3.93 5.24
C ASN A 211 -1.88 2.69 4.75
N ILE A 212 -0.58 2.60 5.04
CA ILE A 212 0.27 1.54 4.49
C ILE A 212 -0.21 0.16 4.92
N ASN A 213 -0.59 0.00 6.21
CA ASN A 213 -1.08 -1.28 6.72
C ASN A 213 -2.33 -1.78 5.99
N THR A 214 -3.30 -0.89 5.72
CA THR A 214 -4.51 -1.24 4.96
C THR A 214 -4.19 -1.65 3.53
N ILE A 215 -3.24 -0.97 2.88
CA ILE A 215 -2.79 -1.29 1.52
C ILE A 215 -2.14 -2.68 1.47
N ILE A 216 -1.30 -2.99 2.45
CA ILE A 216 -0.61 -4.28 2.56
C ILE A 216 -1.60 -5.40 2.83
N GLU A 217 -2.53 -5.20 3.77
CA GLU A 217 -3.55 -6.19 4.10
C GLU A 217 -4.37 -6.53 2.85
N PHE A 218 -4.84 -5.52 2.12
CA PHE A 218 -5.52 -5.69 0.84
C PHE A 218 -4.68 -6.51 -0.15
N ALA A 219 -3.42 -6.13 -0.35
CA ALA A 219 -2.54 -6.82 -1.31
C ALA A 219 -2.24 -8.27 -0.89
N LYS A 220 -2.07 -8.54 0.41
CA LYS A 220 -1.89 -9.90 0.94
C LYS A 220 -3.12 -10.77 0.70
N VAL A 221 -4.30 -10.30 1.07
CA VAL A 221 -5.55 -11.06 0.95
C VAL A 221 -5.86 -11.33 -0.53
N ILE A 222 -5.83 -10.30 -1.37
CA ILE A 222 -6.14 -10.44 -2.80
C ILE A 222 -5.06 -11.27 -3.49
N GLY A 223 -3.78 -11.07 -3.17
CA GLY A 223 -2.69 -11.86 -3.72
C GLY A 223 -2.82 -13.36 -3.36
N LYS A 224 -3.09 -13.67 -2.08
CA LYS A 224 -3.34 -15.05 -1.62
C LYS A 224 -4.55 -15.65 -2.33
N LEU A 225 -5.66 -14.92 -2.42
CA LEU A 225 -6.88 -15.37 -3.09
C LEU A 225 -6.63 -15.78 -4.55
N PHE A 226 -6.06 -14.89 -5.36
CA PHE A 226 -5.83 -15.18 -6.78
C PHE A 226 -4.77 -16.27 -7.00
N ASN A 227 -3.75 -16.34 -6.14
CA ASN A 227 -2.78 -17.43 -6.17
C ASN A 227 -3.42 -18.79 -5.80
N THR A 228 -4.28 -18.83 -4.79
CA THR A 228 -5.04 -20.06 -4.46
C THR A 228 -5.92 -20.47 -5.62
N LEU A 229 -6.69 -19.54 -6.19
CA LEU A 229 -7.56 -19.79 -7.35
C LEU A 229 -6.77 -20.27 -8.57
N SER A 230 -5.60 -19.68 -8.85
CA SER A 230 -4.75 -20.08 -9.97
C SER A 230 -4.15 -21.46 -9.80
N ASN A 231 -4.04 -21.99 -8.57
CA ASN A 231 -3.59 -23.36 -8.31
C ASN A 231 -4.71 -24.41 -8.38
N LEU A 232 -5.98 -24.00 -8.36
CA LEU A 232 -7.11 -24.94 -8.44
C LEU A 232 -7.13 -25.72 -9.74
N GLU A 233 -7.56 -26.97 -9.68
CA GLU A 233 -7.69 -27.80 -10.86
C GLU A 233 -8.88 -27.37 -11.75
N PHE A 234 -9.99 -26.95 -11.13
CA PHE A 234 -11.20 -26.46 -11.80
C PHE A 234 -11.65 -25.14 -11.17
N ILE A 235 -12.01 -24.17 -11.99
CA ILE A 235 -12.51 -22.87 -11.53
C ILE A 235 -14.04 -22.94 -11.44
N GLY A 236 -14.60 -22.32 -10.41
CA GLY A 236 -16.04 -22.32 -10.16
C GLY A 236 -16.58 -23.62 -9.54
N LYS A 237 -15.70 -24.54 -9.11
CA LYS A 237 -16.09 -25.62 -8.21
C LYS A 237 -15.89 -25.17 -6.76
N ARG A 238 -16.96 -25.23 -5.98
CA ARG A 238 -16.89 -25.03 -4.52
C ARG A 238 -16.04 -26.12 -3.87
N LYS A 239 -15.44 -25.82 -2.73
CA LYS A 239 -14.63 -26.79 -1.98
C LYS A 239 -15.51 -28.00 -1.65
N GLU A 240 -15.19 -29.18 -2.19
CA GLU A 240 -15.89 -30.40 -1.79
C GLU A 240 -15.69 -30.59 -0.28
N SER A 241 -16.78 -30.71 0.47
CA SER A 241 -16.79 -31.04 1.90
C SER A 241 -16.37 -32.50 2.11
N GLY A 242 -15.19 -32.87 1.63
CA GLY A 242 -14.57 -34.17 1.82
C GLY A 242 -13.70 -34.13 3.07
N LEU A 243 -14.27 -34.61 4.17
CA LEU A 243 -13.58 -34.91 5.42
C LEU A 243 -12.39 -35.86 5.14
N PHE A 244 -11.20 -35.32 4.97
CA PHE A 244 -9.94 -36.07 4.99
C PHE A 244 -9.13 -35.62 6.19
N VAL A 245 -9.47 -36.20 7.34
CA VAL A 245 -8.62 -36.20 8.54
C VAL A 245 -7.47 -37.17 8.25
N LYS A 246 -6.29 -36.63 7.99
CA LYS A 246 -5.03 -37.36 8.21
C LYS A 246 -4.36 -36.73 9.42
N GLU A 247 -4.43 -37.46 10.53
CA GLU A 247 -3.71 -37.16 11.76
C GLU A 247 -2.24 -37.60 11.68
N GLU A 248 -1.47 -36.97 12.57
CA GLU A 248 -0.12 -37.27 13.08
C GLU A 248 1.10 -36.63 12.38
N PRO A 249 2.21 -36.38 13.12
CA PRO A 249 2.33 -35.88 14.51
C PRO A 249 3.31 -34.68 14.62
N ILE A 250 3.30 -34.05 15.79
CA ILE A 250 4.08 -32.86 16.16
C ILE A 250 5.53 -33.24 16.50
N ALA A 251 6.51 -32.47 16.02
CA ALA A 251 7.86 -32.41 16.58
C ALA A 251 8.44 -30.99 16.57
N SER A 252 9.26 -30.73 17.59
CA SER A 252 9.55 -29.47 18.25
C SER A 252 10.70 -28.65 17.66
N GLN A 253 10.75 -27.39 18.10
CA GLN A 253 11.65 -26.27 17.75
C GLN A 253 13.14 -26.48 18.05
N THR A 254 14.01 -25.70 17.38
CA THR A 254 15.13 -25.01 18.06
C THR A 254 15.63 -23.78 17.28
N ASP A 255 16.04 -22.77 18.05
CA ASP A 255 16.47 -21.42 17.71
C ASP A 255 17.78 -21.31 16.90
N SER A 256 17.96 -20.19 16.18
CA SER A 256 19.19 -19.39 16.32
C SER A 256 19.08 -17.97 15.71
N ASN A 257 19.68 -17.04 16.45
CA ASN A 257 19.77 -15.60 16.23
C ASN A 257 20.35 -15.18 14.88
N ALA A 258 19.70 -14.22 14.23
CA ALA A 258 20.26 -13.41 13.13
C ALA A 258 19.77 -11.94 13.24
N PRO A 259 20.57 -10.96 12.79
CA PRO A 259 20.37 -9.54 13.08
C PRO A 259 19.15 -8.93 12.38
N LYS A 260 18.59 -7.88 12.98
CA LYS A 260 17.33 -7.21 12.60
C LYS A 260 17.21 -6.99 11.08
N PRO A 261 16.16 -7.52 10.43
CA PRO A 261 15.95 -7.33 9.00
C PRO A 261 15.35 -5.96 8.69
N LYS A 262 15.54 -5.54 7.44
CA LYS A 262 14.83 -4.43 6.80
C LYS A 262 13.32 -4.59 7.02
N ARG A 263 12.60 -3.49 7.25
CA ARG A 263 11.13 -3.48 7.36
C ARG A 263 10.55 -4.11 6.09
N ARG A 264 10.08 -5.35 6.22
CA ARG A 264 9.26 -6.02 5.22
C ARG A 264 7.83 -5.70 5.57
N PHE A 265 7.13 -5.11 4.63
CA PHE A 265 5.72 -4.79 4.85
C PHE A 265 4.87 -6.06 4.80
N PHE A 266 5.30 -7.04 4.02
CA PHE A 266 4.59 -8.29 3.82
C PHE A 266 5.02 -9.43 4.76
N GLY A 267 6.11 -9.27 5.51
CA GLY A 267 6.71 -10.31 6.36
C GLY A 267 6.45 -10.15 7.85
#